data_AF-A0A2G6J6K0-F1
#
_entry.id   AF-A0A2G6J6K0-F1
#
_cell.length_a   1.000
_cell.length_b   1.000
_cell.length_c   1.000
_cell.angle_alpha   90.00
_cell.angle_beta   90.00
_cell.angle_gamma   90.00
#
_symmetry.space_group_name_H-M   'P 1'
#
loop_
_entity.id
_entity.type
_entity.pdbx_description
1 polymer ?
#
loop_
_entity_poly.entity_id
_entity_poly.type
_entity_poly.pdbx_seq_one_letter_code
_entity_poly.pdbx_strand_id
1 'polypeptide(L)'
;MIVAAVTLSCLPTPALATPSKDTAAKTTPTREAKPRLELFASPQLIDVLLPVTQQRYTTLPAIDALFARLQKDGDAYCERRWRLRKALPRPFIADKHRRKMIRGGRRSLPAMIAGCWNFFTMNDLRPDRGMKLVAKLFPKSQFDCMSVGLMQGYLMDQHLKCQRLSMLDIDWRILEAHRQLLGLFAKGALDGAPPPPRKRPHKLGAKPAPVQGKQLVDQLRALKLSWVQYNPPGKVKLPIPRRGVPGSLKLICSRRESRRCAAAIEAFQRRYTPARLVTLQLAGLHQLRYVTPEHDRVAVIFLSNAMDPQYHSWRDSKELRRRMREQMKPGQRAVIVHHVGGGYTFGLYQLKRSAKRLHITTLCKDPFERANRRQWIPYEIYLDKLSRNRNRKIPSCKKLLRRHRIP
;
A
#
# COMPACT_ATOMS: atom_id res chain seq x y z
N MET A 1 -1.49 21.83 -60.29
CA MET A 1 -0.01 21.97 -60.38
C MET A 1 0.53 21.94 -58.96
N ILE A 2 1.36 21.02 -58.49
CA ILE A 2 2.05 19.87 -59.07
C ILE A 2 1.99 18.76 -58.01
N VAL A 3 1.55 17.59 -58.44
CA VAL A 3 1.71 16.29 -57.77
C VAL A 3 3.12 15.81 -58.12
N ALA A 4 3.89 15.34 -57.13
CA ALA A 4 5.14 14.64 -57.39
C ALA A 4 5.19 13.36 -56.55
N ALA A 5 4.95 12.26 -57.24
CA ALA A 5 5.26 10.90 -56.85
C ALA A 5 6.73 10.62 -57.19
N VAL A 6 7.45 9.89 -56.33
CA VAL A 6 8.71 9.25 -56.71
C VAL A 6 8.82 7.86 -56.05
N THR A 7 8.51 6.87 -56.89
CA THR A 7 9.14 5.55 -57.12
C THR A 7 9.58 4.65 -55.96
N LEU A 8 8.92 3.48 -55.91
CA LEU A 8 9.50 2.21 -55.47
C LEU A 8 10.71 1.85 -56.36
N SER A 9 11.77 1.34 -55.74
CA SER A 9 12.83 0.59 -56.41
C SER A 9 12.93 -0.80 -55.80
N CYS A 10 12.95 -1.80 -56.68
CA CYS A 10 13.12 -3.22 -56.40
C CYS A 10 14.60 -3.59 -56.20
N LEU A 11 14.78 -4.82 -55.68
CA LEU A 11 15.95 -5.74 -55.71
C LEU A 11 16.73 -5.89 -54.39
N PRO A 12 17.33 -7.07 -54.11
CA PRO A 12 16.99 -8.43 -54.54
C PRO A 12 16.85 -9.41 -53.36
N THR A 13 16.16 -10.52 -53.63
CA THR A 13 16.06 -11.72 -52.80
C THR A 13 17.42 -12.43 -52.67
N PRO A 14 17.84 -12.88 -51.48
CA PRO A 14 18.80 -13.96 -51.37
C PRO A 14 18.15 -15.28 -50.97
N ALA A 15 18.69 -16.32 -51.60
CA ALA A 15 18.37 -17.73 -51.60
C ALA A 15 18.02 -18.40 -50.26
N LEU A 16 17.18 -19.44 -50.39
CA LEU A 16 17.02 -20.53 -49.42
C LEU A 16 18.36 -21.18 -49.06
N ALA A 17 18.61 -21.35 -47.76
CA ALA A 17 19.55 -22.33 -47.23
C ALA A 17 18.83 -23.26 -46.25
N THR A 18 18.93 -24.55 -46.53
CA THR A 18 18.42 -25.70 -45.75
C THR A 18 19.15 -25.90 -44.41
N PRO A 19 18.58 -26.67 -43.46
CA PRO A 19 18.95 -26.62 -42.05
C PRO A 19 20.15 -27.52 -41.73
N SER A 20 21.14 -26.99 -40.99
CA SER A 20 22.17 -27.81 -40.33
C SER A 20 21.81 -28.05 -38.87
N LYS A 21 21.91 -29.32 -38.51
CA LYS A 21 21.79 -29.89 -37.17
C LYS A 21 22.92 -29.44 -36.25
N ASP A 22 22.57 -29.43 -34.96
CA ASP A 22 23.40 -29.67 -33.79
C ASP A 22 24.66 -28.82 -33.56
N THR A 23 24.53 -27.86 -32.64
CA THR A 23 25.48 -27.80 -31.52
C THR A 23 24.82 -27.13 -30.33
N ALA A 24 24.61 -27.92 -29.28
CA ALA A 24 24.16 -27.48 -27.98
C ALA A 24 25.18 -26.52 -27.36
N ALA A 25 24.97 -25.22 -27.52
CA ALA A 25 25.68 -24.20 -26.76
C ALA A 25 25.00 -24.01 -25.39
N LYS A 26 25.60 -24.67 -24.40
CA LYS A 26 25.44 -24.36 -22.98
C LYS A 26 25.76 -22.89 -22.71
N THR A 27 25.07 -22.37 -21.70
CA THR A 27 25.32 -21.16 -20.91
C THR A 27 25.07 -19.79 -21.56
N THR A 28 23.97 -19.18 -21.12
CA THR A 28 23.92 -17.73 -20.88
C THR A 28 23.32 -17.53 -19.48
N PRO A 29 23.91 -16.66 -18.65
CA PRO A 29 23.67 -16.65 -17.22
C PRO A 29 22.23 -16.21 -16.94
N THR A 30 21.57 -16.91 -16.02
CA THR A 30 20.36 -16.45 -15.36
C THR A 30 20.69 -15.11 -14.70
N ARG A 31 20.48 -14.02 -15.45
CA ARG A 31 20.52 -12.65 -14.96
C ARG A 31 19.57 -12.66 -13.77
N GLU A 32 20.10 -12.59 -12.55
CA GLU A 32 19.32 -12.48 -11.33
C GLU A 32 18.28 -11.40 -11.59
N ALA A 33 17.03 -11.82 -11.80
CA ALA A 33 15.96 -10.88 -12.06
C ALA A 33 15.90 -10.04 -10.79
N LYS A 34 16.28 -8.76 -10.89
CA LYS A 34 16.19 -7.87 -9.74
C LYS A 34 14.73 -7.45 -9.59
N PRO A 35 14.23 -7.29 -8.35
CA PRO A 35 12.90 -6.76 -8.08
C PRO A 35 12.62 -5.53 -8.94
N ARG A 36 11.56 -5.56 -9.75
CA ARG A 36 11.09 -4.34 -10.42
C ARG A 36 10.38 -3.46 -9.38
N LEU A 37 11.14 -2.57 -8.74
CA LEU A 37 10.63 -1.58 -7.80
C LEU A 37 10.65 -0.20 -8.45
N GLU A 38 9.52 0.51 -8.40
CA GLU A 38 9.45 1.91 -8.80
C GLU A 38 8.92 2.76 -7.65
N LEU A 39 9.44 3.98 -7.51
CA LEU A 39 8.91 4.99 -6.59
C LEU A 39 8.43 6.21 -7.36
N PHE A 40 7.19 6.62 -7.08
CA PHE A 40 6.63 7.87 -7.58
C PHE A 40 6.44 8.86 -6.44
N ALA A 41 6.81 10.11 -6.66
CA ALA A 41 6.51 11.21 -5.75
C ALA A 41 5.46 12.13 -6.39
N SER A 42 4.46 12.56 -5.62
CA SER A 42 3.51 13.55 -6.12
C SER A 42 4.18 14.92 -6.27
N PRO A 43 3.69 15.79 -7.19
CA PRO A 43 4.19 17.16 -7.30
C PRO A 43 4.15 17.93 -5.98
N GLN A 44 3.15 17.68 -5.14
CA GLN A 44 3.05 18.31 -3.81
C GLN A 44 4.15 17.82 -2.86
N LEU A 45 4.52 16.54 -2.91
CA LEU A 45 5.56 15.99 -2.04
C LEU A 45 6.96 16.42 -2.51
N ILE A 46 7.18 16.55 -3.83
CA ILE A 46 8.37 17.19 -4.40
C ILE A 46 8.49 18.64 -3.92
N ASP A 47 7.38 19.39 -3.96
CA ASP A 47 7.34 20.80 -3.54
C ASP A 47 7.59 21.00 -2.04
N VAL A 48 7.34 19.96 -1.23
CA VAL A 48 7.47 20.01 0.23
C VAL A 48 8.80 19.44 0.71
N LEU A 49 9.22 18.27 0.23
CA LEU A 49 10.39 17.53 0.71
C LEU A 49 11.59 17.77 -0.20
N LEU A 50 12.54 18.56 0.28
CA LEU A 50 13.71 18.97 -0.51
C LEU A 50 14.60 17.83 -1.02
N PRO A 51 14.75 16.69 -0.33
CA PRO A 51 15.48 15.54 -0.87
C PRO A 51 14.81 14.85 -2.07
N VAL A 52 13.51 15.12 -2.31
CA VAL A 52 12.71 14.51 -3.37
C VAL A 52 12.76 15.43 -4.59
N THR A 53 13.68 15.16 -5.51
CA THR A 53 13.96 16.02 -6.67
C THR A 53 13.30 15.56 -7.96
N GLN A 54 12.75 14.34 -8.00
CA GLN A 54 12.20 13.75 -9.21
C GLN A 54 10.84 13.11 -8.93
N GLN A 55 10.00 13.06 -9.96
CA GLN A 55 8.68 12.43 -9.87
C GLN A 55 8.74 10.91 -9.91
N ARG A 56 9.78 10.33 -10.51
CA ARG A 56 9.90 8.89 -10.73
C ARG A 56 11.33 8.43 -10.50
N TYR A 57 11.48 7.37 -9.72
CA TYR A 57 12.72 6.63 -9.49
C TYR A 57 12.49 5.18 -9.92
N THR A 58 13.25 4.69 -10.90
CA THR A 58 13.02 3.38 -11.55
C THR A 58 14.11 2.34 -11.27
N THR A 59 15.21 2.74 -10.63
CA THR A 59 16.32 1.84 -10.30
C THR A 59 16.48 1.72 -8.79
N LEU A 60 16.81 0.52 -8.31
CA LEU A 60 17.07 0.29 -6.88
C LEU A 60 18.14 1.23 -6.32
N PRO A 61 19.30 1.46 -6.98
CA PRO A 61 20.30 2.41 -6.47
C PRO A 61 19.76 3.84 -6.29
N ALA A 62 18.93 4.33 -7.22
CA ALA A 62 18.36 5.67 -7.10
C ALA A 62 17.33 5.76 -5.97
N ILE A 63 16.52 4.71 -5.78
CA ILE A 63 15.54 4.60 -4.69
C ILE A 63 16.28 4.51 -3.34
N ASP A 64 17.31 3.69 -3.23
CA ASP A 64 18.12 3.52 -2.02
C ASP A 64 18.83 4.84 -1.65
N ALA A 65 19.41 5.54 -2.62
CA ALA A 65 20.04 6.84 -2.41
C ALA A 65 19.03 7.90 -1.94
N LEU A 66 17.80 7.90 -2.49
CA LEU A 66 16.73 8.79 -2.03
C LEU A 66 16.38 8.51 -0.57
N PHE A 67 16.10 7.26 -0.21
CA PHE A 67 15.72 6.92 1.16
C PHE A 67 16.86 7.15 2.15
N ALA A 68 18.12 6.95 1.76
CA ALA A 68 19.28 7.32 2.59
C ALA A 68 19.31 8.82 2.90
N ARG A 69 19.03 9.69 1.91
CA ARG A 69 18.92 11.14 2.13
C ARG A 69 17.72 11.50 3.00
N LEU A 70 16.55 10.95 2.70
CA LEU A 70 15.34 11.14 3.52
C LEU A 70 15.57 10.73 4.98
N GLN A 71 16.27 9.62 5.21
CA GLN A 71 16.65 9.16 6.54
C GLN A 71 17.58 10.14 7.25
N LYS A 72 18.69 10.53 6.62
CA LYS A 72 19.68 11.43 7.21
C LYS A 72 19.06 12.79 7.58
N ASP A 73 18.40 13.42 6.62
CA ASP A 73 17.86 14.78 6.77
C ASP A 73 16.58 14.77 7.63
N GLY A 74 15.73 13.77 7.43
CA GLY A 74 14.51 13.57 8.21
C GLY A 74 14.80 13.24 9.68
N ASP A 75 15.78 12.39 9.99
CA ASP A 75 16.20 12.14 11.39
C ASP A 75 16.66 13.43 12.06
N ALA A 76 17.54 14.20 11.40
CA ALA A 76 18.02 15.48 11.94
C ALA A 76 16.87 16.48 12.18
N TYR A 77 15.89 16.54 11.27
CA TYR A 77 14.69 17.35 11.41
C TYR A 77 13.83 16.90 12.61
N CYS A 78 13.58 15.59 12.74
CA CYS A 78 12.74 15.04 13.79
C CYS A 78 13.38 15.16 15.19
N GLU A 79 14.68 14.90 15.34
CA GLU A 79 15.39 15.07 16.61
C GLU A 79 15.23 16.47 17.17
N ARG A 80 15.30 17.49 16.30
CA ARG A 80 15.13 18.88 16.74
C ARG A 80 13.70 19.25 17.04
N ARG A 81 12.75 18.78 16.23
CA ARG A 81 11.32 18.97 16.48
C ARG A 81 10.94 18.43 17.87
N TRP A 82 11.47 17.27 18.25
CA TRP A 82 11.22 16.67 19.56
C TRP A 82 12.04 17.29 20.71
N ARG A 83 13.23 17.85 20.43
CA ARG A 83 14.09 18.54 21.41
C ARG A 83 13.85 20.05 21.54
N LEU A 84 12.83 20.62 20.88
CA LEU A 84 12.42 22.04 20.98
C LEU A 84 13.53 23.07 20.70
N ARG A 85 14.52 22.77 19.84
CA ARG A 85 15.60 23.72 19.49
C ARG A 85 15.14 24.72 18.42
N LYS A 86 15.48 26.02 18.58
CA LYS A 86 14.99 27.15 17.77
C LYS A 86 15.47 27.17 16.30
N ALA A 87 16.63 26.59 15.99
CA ALA A 87 17.18 26.59 14.61
C ALA A 87 17.10 25.19 13.96
N LEU A 88 16.43 25.11 12.81
CA LEU A 88 16.39 23.94 11.94
C LEU A 88 17.70 23.88 11.11
N PRO A 89 18.55 22.85 11.25
CA PRO A 89 19.68 22.62 10.37
C PRO A 89 19.11 22.23 9.01
N ARG A 90 19.89 22.49 7.95
CA ARG A 90 19.66 22.20 6.52
C ARG A 90 18.20 21.89 6.10
N PRO A 91 17.61 22.69 5.21
CA PRO A 91 16.18 22.59 4.95
C PRO A 91 15.82 21.19 4.42
N PHE A 92 15.06 20.43 5.21
CA PHE A 92 14.43 19.17 4.81
C PHE A 92 13.06 19.43 4.18
N ILE A 93 12.39 20.47 4.68
CA ILE A 93 11.12 20.99 4.19
C ILE A 93 11.39 22.35 3.55
N ALA A 94 10.81 22.60 2.38
CA ALA A 94 10.92 23.89 1.70
C ALA A 94 10.38 25.04 2.57
N ASP A 95 11.07 26.18 2.56
CA ASP A 95 10.82 27.27 3.52
C ASP A 95 9.41 27.87 3.44
N LYS A 96 8.84 27.93 2.23
CA LYS A 96 7.44 28.37 2.02
C LYS A 96 6.41 27.51 2.77
N HIS A 97 6.73 26.25 3.08
CA HIS A 97 5.89 25.34 3.85
C HIS A 97 6.25 25.30 5.34
N ARG A 98 7.46 25.73 5.71
CA ARG A 98 8.01 25.65 7.08
C ARG A 98 7.09 26.29 8.13
N ARG A 99 6.56 27.49 7.89
CA ARG A 99 5.69 28.21 8.86
C ARG A 99 4.39 27.43 9.17
N LYS A 100 3.74 26.87 8.14
CA LYS A 100 2.54 26.04 8.30
C LYS A 100 2.86 24.72 9.02
N MET A 101 4.05 24.17 8.78
CA MET A 101 4.51 22.89 9.33
C MET A 101 4.95 22.99 10.82
N ILE A 102 5.41 24.17 11.25
CA ILE A 102 5.76 24.45 12.66
C ILE A 102 4.51 24.67 13.52
N ARG A 103 3.49 25.36 12.99
CA ARG A 103 2.23 25.64 13.72
C ARG A 103 1.35 24.41 13.93
N GLY A 104 1.46 23.40 13.06
CA GLY A 104 0.81 22.12 13.27
C GLY A 104 1.46 21.41 14.46
N GLY A 105 0.69 21.14 15.52
CA GLY A 105 1.20 20.47 16.73
C GLY A 105 1.89 19.12 16.49
N ARG A 106 2.32 18.45 17.56
CA ARG A 106 3.12 17.20 17.51
C ARG A 106 2.47 16.05 16.70
N ARG A 107 1.15 16.07 16.52
CA ARG A 107 0.35 15.06 15.78
C ARG A 107 -0.22 15.57 14.45
N SER A 108 0.39 16.60 13.87
CA SER A 108 -0.13 17.23 12.66
C SER A 108 0.39 16.54 11.39
N LEU A 109 -0.34 16.68 10.28
CA LEU A 109 0.07 16.26 8.94
C LEU A 109 1.52 16.65 8.59
N PRO A 110 2.02 17.85 8.95
CA PRO A 110 3.44 18.19 8.88
C PRO A 110 4.43 17.20 9.50
N ALA A 111 4.14 16.71 10.71
CA ALA A 111 5.02 15.77 11.40
C ALA A 111 5.01 14.39 10.71
N MET A 112 3.88 14.01 10.11
CA MET A 112 3.73 12.77 9.34
C MET A 112 4.47 12.84 8.00
N ILE A 113 4.31 13.93 7.23
CA ILE A 113 5.07 14.17 5.99
C ILE A 113 6.59 14.13 6.28
N ALA A 114 7.01 14.68 7.42
CA ALA A 114 8.40 14.70 7.81
C ALA A 114 8.93 13.32 8.29
N GLY A 115 8.06 12.33 8.50
CA GLY A 115 8.42 11.03 9.06
C GLY A 115 8.77 11.08 10.56
N CYS A 116 8.32 12.10 11.29
CA CYS A 116 8.63 12.26 12.72
C CYS A 116 7.62 11.55 13.63
N TRP A 117 6.59 10.96 13.05
CA TRP A 117 5.45 10.40 13.74
C TRP A 117 4.79 9.33 12.88
N ASN A 118 5.20 8.07 13.08
CA ASN A 118 4.85 7.00 12.15
C ASN A 118 4.06 5.89 12.84
N PHE A 119 2.99 5.44 12.19
CA PHE A 119 2.13 4.34 12.62
C PHE A 119 2.37 3.11 11.75
N PHE A 120 3.39 2.32 12.09
CA PHE A 120 3.64 1.05 11.40
C PHE A 120 2.59 -0.02 11.73
N THR A 121 2.00 0.06 12.91
CA THR A 121 1.06 -0.96 13.40
C THR A 121 -0.27 -0.88 12.66
N MET A 122 -0.62 -1.93 11.94
CA MET A 122 -1.99 -2.11 11.45
C MET A 122 -2.94 -2.32 12.64
N ASN A 123 -3.92 -1.43 12.78
CA ASN A 123 -4.94 -1.47 13.83
C ASN A 123 -6.32 -1.94 13.34
N ASP A 124 -6.48 -2.23 12.05
CA ASP A 124 -7.67 -2.86 11.49
C ASP A 124 -7.95 -4.21 12.16
N LEU A 125 -9.19 -4.49 12.56
CA LEU A 125 -9.59 -5.82 13.02
C LEU A 125 -10.29 -6.56 11.89
N ARG A 126 -9.84 -7.78 11.58
CA ARG A 126 -10.33 -8.58 10.43
C ARG A 126 -10.34 -7.83 9.09
N PRO A 127 -9.24 -7.15 8.70
CA PRO A 127 -9.14 -6.46 7.41
C PRO A 127 -9.37 -7.40 6.21
N ASP A 128 -9.19 -8.72 6.41
CA ASP A 128 -9.42 -9.75 5.41
C ASP A 128 -10.87 -9.84 4.92
N ARG A 129 -11.86 -9.42 5.73
CA ARG A 129 -13.29 -9.55 5.40
C ARG A 129 -13.67 -8.76 4.15
N GLY A 130 -13.22 -7.51 4.05
CA GLY A 130 -13.48 -6.67 2.88
C GLY A 130 -12.88 -7.28 1.61
N MET A 131 -11.64 -7.76 1.69
CA MET A 131 -10.93 -8.37 0.57
C MET A 131 -11.58 -9.68 0.11
N LYS A 132 -11.96 -10.56 1.05
CA LYS A 132 -12.68 -11.80 0.75
C LYS A 132 -14.04 -11.54 0.11
N LEU A 133 -14.76 -10.51 0.59
CA LEU A 133 -16.04 -10.14 0.01
C LEU A 133 -15.85 -9.61 -1.42
N VAL A 134 -14.84 -8.78 -1.68
CA VAL A 134 -14.48 -8.35 -3.04
C VAL A 134 -14.21 -9.56 -3.95
N ALA A 135 -13.39 -10.53 -3.51
CA ALA A 135 -13.12 -11.74 -4.29
C ALA A 135 -14.41 -12.52 -4.63
N LYS A 136 -15.39 -12.57 -3.71
CA LYS A 136 -16.68 -13.24 -3.94
C LYS A 136 -17.62 -12.47 -4.86
N LEU A 137 -17.59 -11.14 -4.83
CA LEU A 137 -18.41 -10.29 -5.70
C LEU A 137 -17.84 -10.20 -7.13
N PHE A 138 -16.54 -10.46 -7.30
CA PHE A 138 -15.85 -10.40 -8.59
C PHE A 138 -15.05 -11.69 -8.87
N PRO A 139 -15.69 -12.88 -8.89
CA PRO A 139 -14.99 -14.18 -8.86
C PRO A 139 -14.20 -14.51 -10.13
N LYS A 140 -14.54 -13.89 -11.27
CA LYS A 140 -13.86 -14.09 -12.56
C LYS A 140 -12.81 -13.01 -12.86
N SER A 141 -12.57 -12.08 -11.93
CA SER A 141 -11.69 -10.95 -12.16
C SER A 141 -10.29 -11.21 -11.63
N GLN A 142 -9.29 -10.71 -12.37
CA GLN A 142 -7.96 -10.48 -11.83
C GLN A 142 -7.93 -9.11 -11.14
N PHE A 143 -7.03 -8.96 -10.16
CA PHE A 143 -6.99 -7.77 -9.32
C PHE A 143 -5.65 -7.05 -9.39
N ASP A 144 -5.70 -5.74 -9.59
CA ASP A 144 -4.57 -4.84 -9.31
C ASP A 144 -4.83 -4.17 -7.97
N CYS A 145 -3.88 -4.24 -7.04
CA CYS A 145 -4.11 -3.88 -5.65
C CYS A 145 -3.35 -2.63 -5.26
N MET A 146 -4.04 -1.72 -4.57
CA MET A 146 -3.47 -0.49 -4.03
C MET A 146 -3.83 -0.40 -2.55
N SER A 147 -2.88 -0.05 -1.69
CA SER A 147 -3.14 0.09 -0.25
C SER A 147 -2.47 1.31 0.35
N VAL A 148 -3.06 1.82 1.43
CA VAL A 148 -2.41 2.73 2.37
C VAL A 148 -2.00 1.98 3.63
N GLY A 149 -0.79 2.25 4.13
CA GLY A 149 -0.19 1.57 5.28
C GLY A 149 0.66 0.34 4.95
N LEU A 150 1.42 -0.13 5.94
CA LEU A 150 2.48 -1.13 5.76
C LEU A 150 1.97 -2.54 5.45
N MET A 151 0.99 -3.04 6.19
CA MET A 151 0.62 -4.47 6.15
C MET A 151 -0.56 -4.79 5.21
N GLN A 152 -1.36 -3.77 4.91
CA GLN A 152 -2.58 -3.88 4.13
C GLN A 152 -2.32 -4.47 2.74
N GLY A 153 -1.27 -4.05 2.05
CA GLY A 153 -0.94 -4.55 0.71
C GLY A 153 -0.61 -6.04 0.67
N TYR A 154 0.08 -6.57 1.70
CA TYR A 154 0.40 -8.01 1.78
C TYR A 154 -0.84 -8.86 2.10
N LEU A 155 -1.75 -8.33 2.94
CA LEU A 155 -3.04 -8.96 3.21
C LEU A 155 -3.93 -8.97 1.96
N MET A 156 -3.95 -7.87 1.20
CA MET A 156 -4.64 -7.81 -0.08
C MET A 156 -4.11 -8.89 -1.02
N ASP A 157 -2.79 -9.00 -1.14
CA ASP A 157 -2.19 -10.00 -2.03
C ASP A 157 -2.53 -11.43 -1.62
N GLN A 158 -2.54 -11.74 -0.32
CA GLN A 158 -2.92 -13.05 0.19
C GLN A 158 -4.33 -13.47 -0.28
N HIS A 159 -5.29 -12.54 -0.25
CA HIS A 159 -6.71 -12.80 -0.48
C HIS A 159 -7.19 -12.55 -1.92
N LEU A 160 -6.58 -11.61 -2.62
CA LEU A 160 -6.96 -11.19 -3.97
C LEU A 160 -6.00 -11.70 -5.04
N LYS A 161 -4.85 -12.28 -4.69
CA LYS A 161 -3.83 -12.73 -5.65
C LYS A 161 -3.47 -11.63 -6.65
N CYS A 162 -3.05 -10.50 -6.10
CA CYS A 162 -2.88 -9.26 -6.86
C CYS A 162 -1.84 -9.44 -7.98
N GLN A 163 -2.16 -9.02 -9.20
CA GLN A 163 -1.20 -9.03 -10.29
C GLN A 163 -0.14 -7.94 -10.10
N ARG A 164 -0.60 -6.74 -9.70
CA ARG A 164 0.25 -5.60 -9.36
C ARG A 164 -0.03 -5.14 -7.94
N LEU A 165 1.00 -4.61 -7.28
CA LEU A 165 0.89 -3.98 -5.98
C LEU A 165 1.38 -2.55 -6.01
N SER A 166 0.55 -1.66 -5.50
CA SER A 166 0.90 -0.26 -5.28
C SER A 166 0.73 0.10 -3.80
N MET A 167 1.81 0.55 -3.17
CA MET A 167 1.81 1.01 -1.79
C MET A 167 1.84 2.53 -1.78
N LEU A 168 0.78 3.16 -1.27
CA LEU A 168 0.62 4.60 -1.19
C LEU A 168 0.77 5.05 0.26
N ASP A 169 1.65 6.01 0.52
CA ASP A 169 1.65 6.70 1.80
C ASP A 169 2.23 8.11 1.66
N ILE A 170 1.80 9.03 2.52
CA ILE A 170 2.42 10.34 2.64
C ILE A 170 3.63 10.31 3.59
N ASP A 171 3.66 9.31 4.47
CA ASP A 171 4.78 8.99 5.33
C ASP A 171 5.80 8.14 4.55
N TRP A 172 6.88 8.79 4.13
CA TRP A 172 7.95 8.14 3.39
C TRP A 172 8.61 7.00 4.19
N ARG A 173 8.51 6.95 5.53
CA ARG A 173 9.07 5.86 6.33
C ARG A 173 8.24 4.57 6.24
N ILE A 174 6.93 4.68 6.00
CA ILE A 174 6.11 3.52 5.67
C ILE A 174 6.56 2.93 4.34
N LEU A 175 6.83 3.78 3.34
CA LEU A 175 7.34 3.34 2.03
C LEU A 175 8.76 2.75 2.13
N GLU A 176 9.62 3.33 2.96
CA GLU A 176 10.95 2.76 3.24
C GLU A 176 10.83 1.38 3.91
N ALA A 177 9.88 1.20 4.83
CA ALA A 177 9.61 -0.10 5.43
C ALA A 177 9.13 -1.13 4.40
N HIS A 178 8.31 -0.72 3.42
CA HIS A 178 7.98 -1.58 2.27
C HIS A 178 9.22 -1.95 1.46
N ARG A 179 10.10 -0.99 1.14
CA ARG A 179 11.34 -1.26 0.41
C ARG A 179 12.21 -2.28 1.16
N GLN A 180 12.39 -2.11 2.47
CA GLN A 180 13.15 -3.05 3.29
C GLN A 180 12.52 -4.45 3.31
N LEU A 181 11.19 -4.55 3.48
CA LEU A 181 10.47 -5.83 3.40
C LEU A 181 10.63 -6.52 2.04
N LEU A 182 10.51 -5.76 0.95
CA LEU A 182 10.74 -6.27 -0.41
C LEU A 182 12.16 -6.78 -0.61
N GLY A 183 13.15 -6.11 0.00
CA GLY A 183 14.53 -6.59 0.05
C GLY A 183 14.69 -7.89 0.82
N LEU A 184 13.93 -8.11 1.90
CA LEU A 184 13.91 -9.40 2.62
C LEU A 184 13.24 -10.49 1.79
N PHE A 185 12.12 -10.19 1.12
CA PHE A 185 11.44 -11.14 0.24
C PHE A 185 12.33 -11.61 -0.90
N ALA A 186 13.06 -10.67 -1.54
CA ALA A 186 13.99 -10.98 -2.62
C ALA A 186 15.16 -11.88 -2.19
N LYS A 187 15.51 -11.87 -0.90
CA LYS A 187 16.58 -12.71 -0.33
C LYS A 187 16.09 -14.07 0.16
N GLY A 188 14.80 -14.40 0.03
CA GLY A 188 14.24 -15.59 0.69
C GLY A 188 14.24 -15.50 2.22
N ALA A 189 14.50 -14.32 2.78
CA ALA A 189 14.81 -14.17 4.20
C ALA A 189 13.59 -14.29 5.10
N LEU A 190 12.38 -14.48 4.54
CA LEU A 190 11.13 -14.65 5.29
C LEU A 190 10.47 -16.01 5.00
N ASP A 191 11.23 -16.95 4.43
CA ASP A 191 10.81 -18.33 4.25
C ASP A 191 10.71 -19.01 5.61
N GLY A 192 9.48 -19.11 6.14
CA GLY A 192 9.14 -20.11 7.13
C GLY A 192 8.89 -21.42 6.39
N ALA A 193 9.70 -22.46 6.63
CA ALA A 193 9.47 -23.78 6.05
C ALA A 193 8.00 -24.21 6.28
N PRO A 194 7.35 -24.86 5.28
CA PRO A 194 5.97 -25.32 5.46
C PRO A 194 5.90 -26.28 6.66
N PRO A 195 4.79 -26.29 7.43
CA PRO A 195 4.60 -27.38 8.37
C PRO A 195 4.56 -28.69 7.57
N PRO A 196 5.22 -29.78 8.03
CA PRO A 196 5.03 -31.08 7.42
C PRO A 196 3.53 -31.41 7.42
N PRO A 197 3.03 -32.12 6.38
CA PRO A 197 1.61 -32.46 6.29
C PRO A 197 1.20 -33.17 7.58
N ARG A 198 0.18 -32.63 8.24
CA ARG A 198 -0.42 -33.25 9.43
C ARG A 198 -1.02 -34.60 9.01
N LYS A 199 -0.26 -35.68 9.21
CA LYS A 199 -0.86 -36.98 9.48
C LYS A 199 -1.60 -36.85 10.80
N ARG A 200 -2.92 -36.65 10.74
CA ARG A 200 -3.80 -36.83 11.91
C ARG A 200 -4.02 -38.36 12.09
N PRO A 201 -4.36 -38.85 13.30
CA PRO A 201 -5.30 -38.15 14.17
C PRO A 201 -5.10 -38.26 15.71
N HIS A 202 -6.00 -37.54 16.40
CA HIS A 202 -6.44 -37.70 17.79
C HIS A 202 -5.41 -37.79 18.94
N LYS A 203 -5.22 -36.66 19.65
CA LYS A 203 -5.30 -36.59 21.12
C LYS A 203 -5.78 -35.18 21.52
N LEU A 204 -6.96 -35.10 22.14
CA LEU A 204 -7.41 -33.90 22.84
C LEU A 204 -6.42 -33.65 23.99
N GLY A 205 -5.74 -32.50 23.99
CA GLY A 205 -4.86 -32.09 25.09
C GLY A 205 -3.51 -31.48 24.67
N ALA A 206 -3.08 -31.63 23.41
CA ALA A 206 -1.81 -31.05 22.98
C ALA A 206 -1.95 -29.53 22.73
N LYS A 207 -1.29 -28.71 23.56
CA LYS A 207 -1.07 -27.27 23.28
C LYS A 207 -0.40 -27.14 21.91
N PRO A 208 -0.89 -26.26 21.01
CA PRO A 208 -0.29 -26.08 19.69
C PRO A 208 1.17 -25.61 19.82
N ALA A 209 2.09 -26.32 19.18
CA ALA A 209 3.51 -26.01 19.20
C ALA A 209 3.78 -24.57 18.66
N PRO A 210 4.49 -23.70 19.42
CA PRO A 210 4.82 -22.35 19.00
C PRO A 210 6.21 -22.32 18.34
N VAL A 211 6.36 -22.88 17.13
CA VAL A 211 7.70 -22.97 16.50
C VAL A 211 7.85 -22.12 15.23
N GLN A 212 6.76 -21.80 14.51
CA GLN A 212 6.86 -20.95 13.30
C GLN A 212 7.02 -19.45 13.60
N GLY A 213 6.61 -19.00 14.79
CA GLY A 213 6.61 -17.57 15.14
C GLY A 213 7.98 -16.99 15.50
N LYS A 214 8.94 -17.78 15.98
CA LYS A 214 10.23 -17.27 16.48
C LYS A 214 11.15 -16.84 15.32
N GLN A 215 11.21 -17.66 14.25
CA GLN A 215 12.02 -17.38 13.07
C GLN A 215 11.57 -16.12 12.33
N LEU A 216 10.26 -15.96 12.08
CA LEU A 216 9.73 -14.74 11.48
C LEU A 216 9.95 -13.50 12.35
N VAL A 217 9.83 -13.64 13.68
CA VAL A 217 10.09 -12.54 14.62
C VAL A 217 11.54 -12.07 14.53
N ASP A 218 12.49 -12.99 14.46
CA ASP A 218 13.91 -12.63 14.39
C ASP A 218 14.29 -12.08 13.01
N GLN A 219 13.72 -12.60 11.92
CA GLN A 219 13.91 -12.06 10.57
C GLN A 219 13.37 -10.63 10.42
N LEU A 220 12.24 -10.30 11.05
CA LEU A 220 11.68 -8.95 11.03
C LEU A 220 12.54 -7.92 11.77
N ARG A 221 13.47 -8.32 12.64
CA ARG A 221 14.40 -7.39 13.31
C ARG A 221 15.36 -6.71 12.33
N ALA A 222 15.55 -7.28 11.14
CA ALA A 222 16.32 -6.66 10.07
C ALA A 222 15.67 -5.36 9.56
N LEU A 223 14.37 -5.16 9.79
CA LEU A 223 13.72 -3.89 9.50
C LEU A 223 14.20 -2.82 10.48
N LYS A 224 14.78 -1.76 9.94
CA LYS A 224 15.25 -0.59 10.69
C LYS A 224 14.14 0.46 10.66
N LEU A 225 13.17 0.32 11.57
CA LEU A 225 12.06 1.27 11.71
C LEU A 225 12.48 2.43 12.62
N SER A 226 12.04 3.64 12.33
CA SER A 226 12.44 4.83 13.09
C SER A 226 11.26 5.76 13.34
N TRP A 227 11.35 6.54 14.40
CA TRP A 227 10.33 7.47 14.89
C TRP A 227 8.98 6.80 15.07
N VAL A 228 9.01 5.58 15.60
CA VAL A 228 7.80 4.80 15.83
C VAL A 228 7.04 5.39 17.00
N GLN A 229 5.77 5.73 16.78
CA GLN A 229 4.90 6.05 17.88
C GLN A 229 4.52 4.76 18.61
N TYR A 230 4.93 4.65 19.87
CA TYR A 230 4.45 3.61 20.76
C TYR A 230 3.34 4.18 21.64
N ASN A 231 2.11 3.68 21.50
CA ASN A 231 1.03 3.91 22.45
C ASN A 231 0.94 2.69 23.38
N PRO A 232 1.68 2.66 24.51
CA PRO A 232 1.42 1.65 25.51
C PRO A 232 0.00 1.85 26.06
N PRO A 233 -0.79 0.78 26.24
CA PRO A 233 -2.06 0.86 26.95
C PRO A 233 -1.86 1.57 28.31
N GLY A 234 -2.71 2.54 28.64
CA GLY A 234 -2.73 3.18 29.97
C GLY A 234 -1.78 4.35 30.21
N LYS A 235 -0.99 4.83 29.22
CA LYS A 235 -0.15 6.04 29.41
C LYS A 235 -0.77 7.30 28.80
N VAL A 236 -0.93 8.33 29.63
CA VAL A 236 -1.52 9.65 29.26
C VAL A 236 -0.53 10.53 28.48
N LYS A 237 0.78 10.40 28.74
CA LYS A 237 1.84 11.06 27.96
C LYS A 237 2.35 10.12 26.89
N LEU A 238 2.19 10.50 25.63
CA LEU A 238 2.79 9.77 24.51
C LEU A 238 4.31 9.94 24.58
N PRO A 239 5.08 8.84 24.66
CA PRO A 239 6.53 8.92 24.67
C PRO A 239 7.02 9.56 23.36
N ILE A 240 8.15 10.26 23.45
CA ILE A 240 8.88 10.73 22.27
C ILE A 240 9.11 9.52 21.35
N PRO A 241 8.78 9.61 20.04
CA PRO A 241 8.99 8.49 19.13
C PRO A 241 10.46 8.06 19.13
N ARG A 242 10.71 6.75 19.08
CA ARG A 242 12.05 6.18 19.23
C ARG A 242 12.73 6.03 17.86
N ARG A 243 14.00 6.38 17.77
CA ARG A 243 14.85 6.17 16.58
C ARG A 243 15.42 4.73 16.61
N GLY A 244 15.58 4.12 15.43
CA GLY A 244 16.25 2.82 15.28
C GLY A 244 15.59 1.65 16.00
N VAL A 245 14.25 1.64 16.07
CA VAL A 245 13.49 0.54 16.67
C VAL A 245 13.58 -0.69 15.75
N PRO A 246 14.09 -1.84 16.22
CA PRO A 246 14.08 -3.06 15.45
C PRO A 246 12.65 -3.47 15.10
N GLY A 247 12.44 -3.94 13.88
CA GLY A 247 11.17 -4.46 13.44
C GLY A 247 10.71 -5.66 14.27
N SER A 248 9.39 -5.81 14.40
CA SER A 248 8.78 -7.01 14.95
C SER A 248 7.33 -7.09 14.50
N LEU A 249 6.74 -8.29 14.58
CA LEU A 249 5.33 -8.49 14.27
C LEU A 249 4.41 -7.63 15.13
N LYS A 250 4.77 -7.39 16.40
CA LYS A 250 4.02 -6.52 17.32
C LYS A 250 4.09 -5.04 16.93
N LEU A 251 5.12 -4.64 16.19
CA LEU A 251 5.32 -3.27 15.75
C LEU A 251 4.53 -2.96 14.47
N ILE A 252 4.40 -3.96 13.60
CA ILE A 252 3.71 -3.80 12.31
C ILE A 252 2.25 -4.29 12.35
N CYS A 253 1.86 -5.04 13.38
CA CYS A 253 0.50 -5.54 13.55
C CYS A 253 -0.01 -5.51 14.98
N SER A 254 -1.32 -5.27 15.12
CA SER A 254 -1.99 -5.41 16.40
C SER A 254 -1.85 -6.84 16.94
N ARG A 255 -1.83 -6.98 18.27
CA ARG A 255 -1.76 -8.29 18.94
C ARG A 255 -2.87 -9.25 18.48
N ARG A 256 -4.07 -8.71 18.21
CA ARG A 256 -5.24 -9.48 17.77
C ARG A 256 -5.09 -10.01 16.34
N GLU A 257 -4.37 -9.30 15.49
CA GLU A 257 -4.18 -9.66 14.08
C GLU A 257 -2.81 -10.26 13.76
N SER A 258 -1.93 -10.43 14.74
CA SER A 258 -0.55 -10.90 14.54
C SER A 258 -0.49 -12.21 13.74
N ARG A 259 -1.37 -13.19 14.02
CA ARG A 259 -1.41 -14.45 13.26
C ARG A 259 -1.76 -14.26 11.78
N ARG A 260 -2.69 -13.36 11.45
CA ARG A 260 -3.05 -13.07 10.05
C ARG A 260 -1.93 -12.35 9.34
N CYS A 261 -1.29 -11.40 10.01
CA CYS A 261 -0.14 -10.71 9.46
C CYS A 261 1.02 -11.64 9.15
N ALA A 262 1.37 -12.55 10.07
CA ALA A 262 2.39 -13.55 9.83
C ALA A 262 2.05 -14.41 8.60
N ALA A 263 0.82 -14.93 8.54
CA ALA A 263 0.34 -15.71 7.41
C ALA A 263 0.37 -14.91 6.08
N ALA A 264 0.11 -13.60 6.11
CA ALA A 264 0.18 -12.73 4.94
C ALA A 264 1.62 -12.54 4.45
N ILE A 265 2.57 -12.32 5.36
CA ILE A 265 4.00 -12.21 5.04
C ILE A 265 4.50 -13.51 4.41
N GLU A 266 4.23 -14.65 5.04
CA GLU A 266 4.61 -15.96 4.51
C GLU A 266 3.94 -16.27 3.16
N ALA A 267 2.65 -15.94 3.01
CA ALA A 267 1.94 -16.14 1.74
C ALA A 267 2.40 -15.18 0.64
N PHE A 268 2.98 -14.04 1.01
CA PHE A 268 3.62 -13.13 0.07
C PHE A 268 4.99 -13.68 -0.36
N GLN A 269 5.84 -14.08 0.59
CA GLN A 269 7.13 -14.71 0.35
C GLN A 269 7.01 -15.89 -0.63
N ARG A 270 6.08 -16.83 -0.37
CA ARG A 270 5.85 -18.00 -1.26
C ARG A 270 5.44 -17.66 -2.69
N ARG A 271 4.92 -16.47 -2.95
CA ARG A 271 4.48 -16.00 -4.28
C ARG A 271 5.36 -14.89 -4.83
N TYR A 272 6.41 -14.54 -4.10
CA TYR A 272 7.28 -13.45 -4.51
C TYR A 272 8.09 -13.91 -5.72
N THR A 273 8.01 -13.14 -6.79
CA THR A 273 8.87 -13.30 -7.95
C THR A 273 9.60 -11.98 -8.17
N PRO A 274 10.92 -11.97 -8.43
CA PRO A 274 11.62 -10.71 -8.63
C PRO A 274 11.15 -9.94 -9.88
N ALA A 275 10.56 -10.63 -10.86
CA ALA A 275 9.96 -9.98 -12.02
C ALA A 275 8.70 -9.16 -11.67
N ARG A 276 8.08 -9.38 -10.50
CA ARG A 276 6.86 -8.70 -10.08
C ARG A 276 7.11 -7.22 -9.84
N LEU A 277 6.37 -6.38 -10.57
CA LEU A 277 6.41 -4.93 -10.38
C LEU A 277 5.67 -4.53 -9.10
N VAL A 278 6.39 -3.89 -8.18
CA VAL A 278 5.83 -3.20 -7.01
C VAL A 278 6.06 -1.71 -7.17
N THR A 279 5.01 -0.92 -6.94
CA THR A 279 5.06 0.54 -7.04
C THR A 279 4.90 1.17 -5.68
N LEU A 280 5.84 2.00 -5.26
CA LEU A 280 5.72 2.87 -4.09
C LEU A 280 5.24 4.25 -4.56
N GLN A 281 4.29 4.84 -3.85
CA GLN A 281 3.74 6.15 -4.14
C GLN A 281 3.85 7.04 -2.90
N LEU A 282 4.81 7.96 -2.92
CA LEU A 282 4.95 9.03 -1.95
C LEU A 282 3.98 10.17 -2.31
N ALA A 283 2.76 10.05 -1.81
CA ALA A 283 1.67 10.95 -2.15
C ALA A 283 0.55 10.92 -1.11
N GLY A 284 -0.20 12.02 -1.01
CA GLY A 284 -1.50 11.99 -0.34
C GLY A 284 -2.53 11.20 -1.14
N LEU A 285 -3.57 10.68 -0.46
CA LEU A 285 -4.62 9.88 -1.10
C LEU A 285 -5.26 10.57 -2.32
N HIS A 286 -5.51 11.88 -2.23
CA HIS A 286 -6.09 12.67 -3.34
C HIS A 286 -5.16 12.81 -4.54
N GLN A 287 -3.89 12.45 -4.43
CA GLN A 287 -2.91 12.46 -5.51
C GLN A 287 -2.47 11.08 -5.95
N LEU A 288 -3.22 10.05 -5.53
CA LEU A 288 -3.05 8.67 -5.98
C LEU A 288 -2.87 8.62 -7.50
N ARG A 289 -1.85 7.89 -7.95
CA ARG A 289 -1.68 7.50 -9.33
C ARG A 289 -2.30 6.12 -9.55
N TYR A 290 -3.46 6.10 -10.18
CA TYR A 290 -4.14 4.88 -10.62
C TYR A 290 -3.36 4.24 -11.78
N VAL A 291 -3.02 2.96 -11.64
CA VAL A 291 -2.31 2.19 -12.67
C VAL A 291 -2.96 0.83 -12.84
N THR A 292 -3.91 0.76 -13.77
CA THR A 292 -4.58 -0.49 -14.19
C THR A 292 -4.60 -0.50 -15.71
N PRO A 293 -3.63 -1.17 -16.38
CA PRO A 293 -3.46 -1.05 -17.83
C PRO A 293 -4.56 -1.76 -18.63
N GLU A 294 -5.09 -2.86 -18.08
CA GLU A 294 -6.01 -3.77 -18.74
C GLU A 294 -7.48 -3.48 -18.36
N HIS A 295 -8.41 -3.74 -19.29
CA HIS A 295 -9.83 -3.39 -19.13
C HIS A 295 -10.63 -4.42 -18.31
N ASP A 296 -10.19 -5.66 -18.29
CA ASP A 296 -10.81 -6.80 -17.62
C ASP A 296 -10.44 -6.90 -16.12
N ARG A 297 -9.34 -6.28 -15.71
CA ARG A 297 -8.89 -6.21 -14.31
C ARG A 297 -9.73 -5.26 -13.48
N VAL A 298 -9.96 -5.66 -12.22
CA VAL A 298 -10.59 -4.80 -11.21
C VAL A 298 -9.52 -4.27 -10.28
N ALA A 299 -9.37 -2.95 -10.22
CA ALA A 299 -8.50 -2.35 -9.22
C ALA A 299 -9.16 -2.40 -7.85
N VAL A 300 -8.46 -2.85 -6.82
CA VAL A 300 -8.94 -2.80 -5.43
C VAL A 300 -8.06 -1.82 -4.68
N ILE A 301 -8.69 -0.85 -4.01
CA ILE A 301 -8.00 0.20 -3.25
C ILE A 301 -8.41 0.07 -1.79
N PHE A 302 -7.51 -0.40 -0.93
CA PHE A 302 -7.77 -0.57 0.50
C PHE A 302 -7.31 0.66 1.29
N LEU A 303 -8.27 1.28 1.98
CA LEU A 303 -8.09 2.53 2.71
C LEU A 303 -8.48 2.31 4.17
N SER A 304 -7.50 2.16 5.06
CA SER A 304 -7.75 2.15 6.51
C SER A 304 -7.69 3.57 7.05
N ASN A 305 -8.80 4.07 7.60
CA ASN A 305 -8.97 5.43 8.16
C ASN A 305 -8.63 6.61 7.24
N ALA A 306 -8.11 6.37 6.04
CA ALA A 306 -7.61 7.42 5.15
C ALA A 306 -8.71 8.31 4.56
N MET A 307 -9.98 7.90 4.65
CA MET A 307 -11.14 8.69 4.22
C MET A 307 -11.96 9.27 5.38
N ASP A 308 -11.52 9.13 6.63
CA ASP A 308 -12.16 9.80 7.77
C ASP A 308 -12.13 11.33 7.53
N PRO A 309 -13.25 12.06 7.71
CA PRO A 309 -13.31 13.51 7.57
C PRO A 309 -12.29 14.29 8.42
N GLN A 310 -11.71 13.67 9.45
CA GLN A 310 -10.60 14.24 10.23
C GLN A 310 -9.31 14.39 9.40
N TYR A 311 -9.09 13.52 8.42
CA TYR A 311 -7.85 13.46 7.65
C TYR A 311 -8.05 13.77 6.16
N HIS A 312 -9.27 13.64 5.67
CA HIS A 312 -9.60 13.75 4.26
C HIS A 312 -10.76 14.70 4.07
N SER A 313 -10.52 15.82 3.37
CA SER A 313 -11.53 16.86 3.17
C SER A 313 -12.39 16.63 1.92
N TRP A 314 -13.45 17.42 1.78
CA TRP A 314 -14.28 17.42 0.57
C TRP A 314 -13.45 17.79 -0.68
N ARG A 315 -12.50 18.72 -0.52
CA ARG A 315 -11.59 19.12 -1.61
C ARG A 315 -10.73 17.94 -2.03
N ASP A 316 -10.21 17.18 -1.08
CA ASP A 316 -9.39 15.99 -1.34
C ASP A 316 -10.21 14.91 -2.04
N SER A 317 -11.47 14.71 -1.65
CA SER A 317 -12.39 13.78 -2.32
C SER A 317 -12.74 14.20 -3.74
N LYS A 318 -12.95 15.51 -3.99
CA LYS A 318 -13.16 16.04 -5.33
C LYS A 318 -11.95 15.80 -6.22
N GLU A 319 -10.74 16.05 -5.70
CA GLU A 319 -9.49 15.84 -6.43
C GLU A 319 -9.22 14.36 -6.69
N LEU A 320 -9.41 13.47 -5.70
CA LEU A 320 -9.33 12.02 -5.87
C LEU A 320 -10.27 11.55 -6.99
N ARG A 321 -11.54 11.98 -6.95
CA ARG A 321 -12.53 11.62 -7.97
C ARG A 321 -12.14 12.15 -9.35
N ARG A 322 -11.62 13.38 -9.43
CA ARG A 322 -11.16 13.99 -10.68
C ARG A 322 -10.04 13.15 -11.29
N ARG A 323 -9.01 12.80 -10.51
CA ARG A 323 -7.88 11.98 -10.97
C ARG A 323 -8.31 10.58 -11.37
N MET A 324 -9.13 9.91 -10.56
CA MET A 324 -9.66 8.59 -10.90
C MET A 324 -10.44 8.63 -12.22
N ARG A 325 -11.23 9.68 -12.48
CA ARG A 325 -11.94 9.86 -13.75
C ARG A 325 -10.99 10.05 -14.94
N GLU A 326 -9.89 10.76 -14.75
CA GLU A 326 -8.90 11.05 -15.80
C GLU A 326 -8.01 9.83 -16.11
N GLN A 327 -7.69 9.03 -15.10
CA GLN A 327 -6.77 7.90 -15.23
C GLN A 327 -7.47 6.58 -15.56
N MET A 328 -8.74 6.42 -15.19
CA MET A 328 -9.52 5.25 -15.58
C MET A 328 -9.99 5.37 -17.03
N LYS A 329 -9.79 4.30 -17.81
CA LYS A 329 -10.34 4.17 -19.16
C LYS A 329 -11.86 3.88 -19.09
N PRO A 330 -12.66 4.28 -20.10
CA PRO A 330 -14.05 3.87 -20.19
C PRO A 330 -14.22 2.34 -20.03
N GLY A 331 -15.25 1.93 -19.29
CA GLY A 331 -15.53 0.53 -18.97
C GLY A 331 -14.80 0.00 -17.73
N GLN A 332 -13.66 0.60 -17.33
CA GLN A 332 -12.88 0.11 -16.20
C GLN A 332 -13.64 0.22 -14.87
N ARG A 333 -13.30 -0.71 -13.98
CA ARG A 333 -13.89 -0.85 -12.65
C ARG A 333 -12.79 -0.78 -11.58
N ALA A 334 -13.10 -0.09 -10.50
CA ALA A 334 -12.33 -0.13 -9.27
C ALA A 334 -13.27 -0.37 -8.07
N VAL A 335 -12.74 -0.90 -6.98
CA VAL A 335 -13.45 -1.07 -5.72
C VAL A 335 -12.61 -0.45 -4.62
N ILE A 336 -13.17 0.56 -3.96
CA ILE A 336 -12.59 1.12 -2.73
C ILE A 336 -13.14 0.32 -1.55
N VAL A 337 -12.23 -0.23 -0.75
CA VAL A 337 -12.50 -0.85 0.55
C VAL A 337 -12.12 0.17 1.61
N HIS A 338 -13.10 0.88 2.18
CA HIS A 338 -12.87 1.75 3.33
C HIS A 338 -13.02 0.92 4.61
N HIS A 339 -11.97 0.83 5.40
CA HIS A 339 -11.95 0.08 6.66
C HIS A 339 -11.79 1.04 7.84
N VAL A 340 -12.61 0.84 8.87
CA VAL A 340 -12.53 1.62 10.11
C VAL A 340 -11.43 1.03 10.99
N GLY A 341 -10.38 1.79 11.25
CA GLY A 341 -9.25 1.36 12.07
C GLY A 341 -9.67 1.19 13.53
N GLY A 342 -9.17 0.13 14.16
CA GLY A 342 -9.59 -0.29 15.50
C GLY A 342 -10.93 -1.04 15.56
N GLY A 343 -11.66 -1.12 14.44
CA GLY A 343 -12.97 -1.78 14.35
C GLY A 343 -13.00 -2.95 13.36
N TYR A 344 -14.17 -3.58 13.26
CA TYR A 344 -14.47 -4.65 12.29
C TYR A 344 -15.31 -4.15 11.09
N THR A 345 -15.71 -2.88 11.11
CA THR A 345 -16.65 -2.31 10.15
C THR A 345 -15.93 -1.78 8.93
N PHE A 346 -16.55 -1.97 7.77
CA PHE A 346 -16.02 -1.51 6.49
C PHE A 346 -17.15 -1.23 5.51
N GLY A 347 -16.80 -0.54 4.42
CA GLY A 347 -17.68 -0.28 3.29
C GLY A 347 -17.00 -0.58 1.97
N LEU A 348 -17.79 -1.00 0.99
CA LEU A 348 -17.34 -1.30 -0.37
C LEU A 348 -17.99 -0.33 -1.36
N TYR A 349 -17.17 0.39 -2.11
CA TYR A 349 -17.61 1.38 -3.08
C TYR A 349 -17.07 1.01 -4.45
N GLN A 350 -17.96 0.67 -5.37
CA GLN A 350 -17.60 0.41 -6.75
C GLN A 350 -17.52 1.71 -7.53
N LEU A 351 -16.40 1.91 -8.21
CA LEU A 351 -16.17 2.96 -9.18
C LEU A 351 -16.27 2.33 -10.57
N LYS A 352 -17.10 2.90 -11.44
CA LYS A 352 -17.18 2.51 -12.87
C LYS A 352 -17.05 3.74 -13.75
N ARG A 353 -16.10 3.71 -14.68
CA ARG A 353 -15.91 4.78 -15.65
C ARG A 353 -16.82 4.55 -16.87
N SER A 354 -17.71 5.49 -17.18
CA SER A 354 -18.42 5.54 -18.47
C SER A 354 -17.62 6.35 -19.50
N ALA A 355 -18.20 6.83 -20.60
CA ALA A 355 -17.48 7.65 -21.58
C ALA A 355 -16.96 8.98 -21.00
N LYS A 356 -17.80 9.74 -20.26
CA LYS A 356 -17.41 11.05 -19.67
C LYS A 356 -17.53 11.16 -18.15
N ARG A 357 -18.18 10.21 -17.49
CA ARG A 357 -18.46 10.27 -16.05
C ARG A 357 -17.81 9.12 -15.29
N LEU A 358 -17.47 9.39 -14.02
CA LEU A 358 -17.13 8.36 -13.05
C LEU A 358 -18.34 8.14 -12.14
N HIS A 359 -18.76 6.89 -12.03
CA HIS A 359 -19.93 6.48 -11.28
C HIS A 359 -19.50 5.77 -10.01
N ILE A 360 -20.04 6.19 -8.87
CA ILE A 360 -19.77 5.59 -7.57
C ILE A 360 -21.07 4.91 -7.10
N THR A 361 -20.96 3.66 -6.70
CA THR A 361 -22.07 2.86 -6.16
C THR A 361 -21.61 2.18 -4.88
N THR A 362 -22.38 2.33 -3.81
CA THR A 362 -22.10 1.65 -2.54
C THR A 362 -22.64 0.23 -2.64
N LEU A 363 -21.74 -0.76 -2.62
CA LEU A 363 -22.10 -2.19 -2.69
C LEU A 363 -22.61 -2.68 -1.33
N CYS A 364 -21.93 -2.27 -0.26
CA CYS A 364 -22.37 -2.44 1.12
C CYS A 364 -21.70 -1.42 2.02
N LYS A 365 -22.30 -1.16 3.18
CA LYS A 365 -21.73 -0.28 4.21
C LYS A 365 -22.19 -0.74 5.59
N ASP A 366 -21.24 -1.00 6.49
CA ASP A 366 -21.52 -1.05 7.93
C ASP A 366 -21.48 0.37 8.52
N PRO A 367 -22.06 0.63 9.71
CA PRO A 367 -21.90 1.90 10.40
C PRO A 367 -20.42 2.22 10.65
N PHE A 368 -19.99 3.42 10.27
CA PHE A 368 -18.64 3.89 10.57
C PHE A 368 -18.65 4.71 11.84
N GLU A 369 -17.76 4.35 12.76
CA GLU A 369 -17.66 4.98 14.07
C GLU A 369 -16.19 5.26 14.36
N ARG A 370 -15.92 6.37 15.04
CA ARG A 370 -14.57 6.72 15.50
C ARG A 370 -14.59 7.04 16.99
N ALA A 371 -13.49 6.73 17.67
CA ALA A 371 -13.34 7.05 19.07
C ALA A 371 -13.10 8.57 19.25
N ASN A 372 -13.92 9.23 20.07
CA ASN A 372 -13.70 10.60 20.53
C ASN A 372 -13.95 10.68 22.03
N ARG A 373 -12.93 11.03 22.83
CA ARG A 373 -13.02 11.29 24.28
C ARG A 373 -13.93 10.28 25.03
N ARG A 374 -13.73 8.97 24.79
CA ARG A 374 -14.46 7.81 25.38
C ARG A 374 -15.83 7.48 24.77
N GLN A 375 -16.29 8.19 23.75
CA GLN A 375 -17.51 7.88 23.02
C GLN A 375 -17.19 7.44 21.58
N TRP A 376 -18.04 6.59 21.02
CA TRP A 376 -18.02 6.24 19.60
C TRP A 376 -18.94 7.21 18.86
N ILE A 377 -18.37 8.00 17.96
CA ILE A 377 -19.12 8.98 17.16
C ILE A 377 -19.26 8.45 15.74
N PRO A 378 -20.50 8.34 15.22
CA PRO A 378 -20.71 7.93 13.84
C PRO A 378 -20.16 8.98 12.86
N TYR A 379 -19.69 8.53 11.70
CA TYR A 379 -19.29 9.43 10.63
C TYR A 379 -19.66 8.88 9.26
N GLU A 380 -19.65 9.78 8.28
CA GLU A 380 -19.80 9.43 6.87
C GLU A 380 -18.55 9.86 6.11
N ILE A 381 -18.20 9.09 5.08
CA ILE A 381 -17.16 9.49 4.14
C ILE A 381 -17.82 10.14 2.94
N TYR A 382 -17.08 10.98 2.21
CA TYR A 382 -17.64 11.68 1.06
C TYR A 382 -18.13 10.76 -0.07
N LEU A 383 -17.63 9.53 -0.16
CA LEU A 383 -18.15 8.55 -1.11
C LEU A 383 -19.61 8.20 -0.85
N ASP A 384 -20.07 8.24 0.41
CA ASP A 384 -21.48 8.02 0.77
C ASP A 384 -22.37 9.05 0.08
N LYS A 385 -21.95 10.32 0.14
CA LYS A 385 -22.69 11.46 -0.44
C LYS A 385 -22.68 11.44 -1.97
N LEU A 386 -21.61 10.91 -2.56
CA LEU A 386 -21.41 10.82 -4.01
C LEU A 386 -22.02 9.56 -4.65
N SER A 387 -22.46 8.62 -3.82
CA SER A 387 -22.98 7.33 -4.28
C SER A 387 -24.32 7.48 -4.99
N ARG A 388 -24.48 6.80 -6.12
CA ARG A 388 -25.72 6.84 -6.93
C ARG A 388 -26.91 6.23 -6.22
N ASN A 389 -26.68 5.25 -5.36
CA ASN A 389 -27.72 4.57 -4.59
C ASN A 389 -27.80 5.08 -3.14
N ARG A 390 -27.33 6.31 -2.86
CA ARG A 390 -27.38 6.91 -1.51
C ARG A 390 -28.79 7.01 -0.93
N ASN A 391 -29.80 7.19 -1.78
CA ASN A 391 -31.21 7.27 -1.36
C ASN A 391 -31.91 5.90 -1.31
N ARG A 392 -31.18 4.79 -1.50
CA ARG A 392 -31.72 3.42 -1.45
C ARG A 392 -31.27 2.73 -0.18
N LYS A 393 -31.96 1.67 0.21
CA LYS A 393 -31.53 0.80 1.31
C LYS A 393 -30.24 0.05 0.93
N ILE A 394 -29.10 0.58 1.38
CA ILE A 394 -27.79 -0.04 1.20
C ILE A 394 -27.69 -1.25 2.16
N PRO A 395 -27.31 -2.45 1.68
CA PRO A 395 -27.14 -3.59 2.57
C PRO A 395 -25.91 -3.41 3.48
N SER A 396 -25.99 -3.91 4.71
CA SER A 396 -24.80 -3.97 5.58
C SER A 396 -23.78 -4.98 5.03
N CYS A 397 -22.49 -4.68 5.21
CA CYS A 397 -21.44 -5.60 4.79
C CYS A 397 -21.49 -6.89 5.62
N LYS A 398 -21.85 -6.80 6.91
CA LYS A 398 -22.14 -7.98 7.75
C LYS A 398 -23.18 -8.92 7.12
N LYS A 399 -24.25 -8.38 6.52
CA LYS A 399 -25.28 -9.20 5.83
C LYS A 399 -24.71 -9.89 4.59
N LEU A 400 -23.90 -9.18 3.78
CA LEU A 400 -23.27 -9.77 2.60
C LEU A 400 -22.24 -10.84 2.97
N LEU A 401 -21.43 -10.63 4.02
CA LEU A 401 -20.51 -11.64 4.52
C LEU A 401 -21.23 -12.95 4.86
N ARG A 402 -22.35 -12.87 5.59
CA ARG A 402 -23.19 -14.04 5.93
C ARG A 402 -23.74 -14.72 4.66
N ARG A 403 -24.29 -13.95 3.73
CA ARG A 403 -24.82 -14.45 2.45
C ARG A 403 -23.77 -15.24 1.66
N HIS A 404 -22.52 -14.79 1.68
CA HIS A 404 -21.40 -15.44 0.98
C HIS A 404 -20.58 -16.41 1.86
N ARG A 405 -21.07 -16.75 3.06
CA ARG A 405 -20.43 -17.67 4.02
C ARG A 405 -18.98 -17.27 4.34
N ILE A 406 -18.72 -15.97 4.50
CA ILE A 406 -17.42 -15.41 4.86
C ILE A 406 -17.38 -15.17 6.39
N PRO A 407 -16.40 -15.75 7.12
CA PRO A 407 -16.33 -15.67 8.59
C PRO A 407 -15.83 -14.34 9.16
#